data_AF-A0A7J3QW97-F1
#
_entry.id   AF-A0A7J3QW97-F1
#
_cell.length_a   1.000
_cell.length_b   1.000
_cell.length_c   1.000
_cell.angle_alpha   90.00
_cell.angle_beta   90.00
_cell.angle_gamma   90.00
#
_symmetry.space_group_name_H-M   'P 1'
#
loop_
_entity.id
_entity.type
_entity.pdbx_description
1 polymer ?
#
loop_
_entity_poly.entity_id
_entity_poly.type
_entity_poly.pdbx_seq_one_letter_code
_entity_poly.pdbx_strand_id
1 'polypeptide(L)'
;QHLYFAVLNALKAFKNGENISKNLAMEMLLYASAQRQIHKAMNMLGIKQNTCEVAVVVVGENRNGVESTLDNVLMVVGGKRDDKVLELTPEKIAKVRRVFEISDAEIEAVADGKTLEEAITDLVIERVALLATER
;
A
#
# COMPACT_ATOMS: atom_id res chain seq x y z
N GLN A 1 -6.02 5.15 3.44
CA GLN A 1 -4.88 5.59 4.30
C GLN A 1 -3.60 4.80 4.06
N HIS A 2 -3.67 3.47 3.93
CA HIS A 2 -2.51 2.58 3.68
C HIS A 2 -1.47 3.11 2.67
N LEU A 3 -1.85 3.29 1.40
CA LEU A 3 -0.92 3.75 0.35
C LEU A 3 -0.30 5.11 0.64
N TYR A 4 -1.05 6.02 1.27
CA TYR A 4 -0.54 7.34 1.65
C TYR A 4 0.62 7.22 2.64
N PHE A 5 0.46 6.43 3.71
CA PHE A 5 1.53 6.23 4.69
C PHE A 5 2.72 5.45 4.11
N ALA A 6 2.46 4.48 3.24
CA ALA A 6 3.53 3.75 2.55
C ALA A 6 4.39 4.69 1.70
N VAL A 7 3.76 5.55 0.91
CA VAL A 7 4.44 6.54 0.07
C VAL A 7 5.18 7.57 0.92
N LEU A 8 4.55 8.07 1.99
CA LEU A 8 5.17 9.03 2.89
C LEU A 8 6.43 8.46 3.55
N ASN A 9 6.38 7.22 4.04
CA ASN A 9 7.52 6.58 4.68
C ASN A 9 8.63 6.28 3.67
N ALA A 10 8.29 5.81 2.47
CA ALA A 10 9.26 5.61 1.39
C ALA A 10 9.98 6.90 1.00
N LEU A 11 9.24 8.01 0.85
CA LEU A 11 9.82 9.32 0.54
C LEU A 11 10.74 9.83 1.66
N LYS A 12 10.35 9.64 2.93
CA LYS A 12 11.19 10.00 4.08
C LYS A 12 12.46 9.17 4.12
N ALA A 13 12.36 7.85 3.94
CA ALA A 13 13.52 6.95 3.92
C ALA A 13 14.50 7.33 2.80
N PHE A 14 13.98 7.63 1.60
CA PHE A 14 14.79 8.14 0.48
C PHE A 14 15.49 9.45 0.80
N LYS A 15 14.75 10.41 1.36
CA LYS A 15 15.30 11.73 1.72
C LYS A 15 16.42 11.61 2.75
N ASN A 16 16.29 10.69 3.70
CA ASN A 16 17.25 10.48 4.78
C ASN A 16 18.41 9.56 4.40
N GLY A 17 18.38 8.92 3.23
CA GLY A 17 19.39 7.93 2.82
C GLY A 17 19.29 6.61 3.61
N GLU A 18 18.12 6.31 4.14
CA GLU A 18 17.82 5.12 4.98
C GLU A 18 17.02 4.07 4.20
N ASN A 19 16.87 4.28 2.90
CA ASN A 19 16.07 3.46 2.01
C ASN A 19 16.60 2.03 1.87
N ILE A 20 15.68 1.08 1.76
CA ILE A 20 15.98 -0.35 1.58
C ILE A 20 16.37 -0.63 0.12
N SER A 21 15.67 0.00 -0.82
CA SER A 21 15.83 -0.14 -2.27
C SER A 21 16.40 1.14 -2.88
N LYS A 22 17.27 1.01 -3.89
CA LYS A 22 17.81 2.14 -4.66
C LYS A 22 16.81 2.80 -5.60
N ASN A 23 15.65 2.18 -5.84
CA ASN A 23 14.58 2.71 -6.68
C ASN A 23 13.38 3.10 -5.81
N LEU A 24 12.91 4.34 -5.95
CA LEU A 24 11.83 4.91 -5.13
C LEU A 24 10.49 4.20 -5.33
N ALA A 25 10.15 3.78 -6.56
CA ALA A 25 8.92 3.03 -6.81
C ALA A 25 8.96 1.67 -6.12
N MET A 26 10.13 1.01 -6.14
CA MET A 26 10.32 -0.24 -5.42
C MET A 26 10.28 -0.05 -3.91
N GLU A 27 10.79 1.07 -3.40
CA GLU A 27 10.69 1.42 -1.98
C GLU A 27 9.24 1.62 -1.54
N MET A 28 8.45 2.35 -2.33
CA MET A 28 7.02 2.51 -2.08
C MET A 28 6.32 1.14 -2.01
N LEU A 29 6.70 0.20 -2.87
CA LEU A 29 6.15 -1.17 -2.84
C LEU A 29 6.58 -1.94 -1.58
N LEU A 30 7.85 -1.81 -1.16
CA LEU A 30 8.34 -2.42 0.08
C LEU A 30 7.56 -1.92 1.29
N TYR A 31 7.37 -0.60 1.40
CA TYR A 31 6.55 -0.01 2.45
C TYR A 31 5.08 -0.40 2.34
N ALA A 32 4.48 -0.40 1.15
CA ALA A 32 3.08 -0.79 0.99
C ALA A 32 2.86 -2.26 1.38
N SER A 33 3.82 -3.14 1.12
CA SER A 33 3.75 -4.56 1.50
C SER A 33 4.22 -4.83 2.93
N ALA A 34 4.77 -3.83 3.63
CA ALA A 34 5.49 -4.03 4.89
C ALA A 34 6.58 -5.13 4.80
N GLN A 35 7.26 -5.22 3.65
CA GLN A 35 8.31 -6.23 3.40
C GLN A 35 9.65 -5.55 3.14
N ARG A 36 10.74 -6.16 3.63
CA ARG A 36 12.12 -5.76 3.27
C ARG A 36 12.63 -6.43 1.98
N GLN A 37 11.98 -7.51 1.57
CA GLN A 37 12.40 -8.30 0.40
C GLN A 37 11.53 -8.00 -0.82
N ILE A 38 12.16 -7.51 -1.89
CA ILE A 38 11.49 -7.18 -3.17
C ILE A 38 10.67 -8.36 -3.71
N HIS A 39 11.22 -9.58 -3.67
CA HIS A 39 10.51 -10.75 -4.19
C HIS A 39 9.19 -11.01 -3.44
N LYS A 40 9.20 -10.88 -2.10
CA LYS A 40 7.99 -11.01 -1.27
C LYS A 40 6.99 -9.90 -1.57
N ALA A 41 7.47 -8.65 -1.64
CA ALA A 41 6.64 -7.49 -1.96
C ALA A 41 5.93 -7.64 -3.33
N MET A 42 6.67 -8.09 -4.36
CA MET A 42 6.13 -8.35 -5.70
C MET A 42 5.15 -9.53 -5.74
N ASN A 43 5.35 -10.55 -4.90
CA ASN A 43 4.39 -11.65 -4.78
C ASN A 43 3.09 -11.20 -4.11
N MET A 44 3.22 -10.33 -3.11
CA MET A 44 2.13 -9.84 -2.28
C MET A 44 1.26 -8.78 -2.98
N LEU A 45 1.88 -7.74 -3.53
CA LEU A 45 1.20 -6.56 -4.09
C LEU A 45 1.51 -6.28 -5.57
N GLY A 46 2.39 -7.07 -6.19
CA GLY A 46 2.70 -6.89 -7.61
C GLY A 46 1.55 -7.27 -8.53
N ILE A 47 1.45 -6.60 -9.67
CA ILE A 47 0.47 -6.87 -10.73
C ILE A 47 0.70 -8.27 -11.29
N LYS A 48 -0.38 -9.03 -11.50
CA LYS A 48 -0.42 -10.39 -12.04
C LYS A 48 -1.18 -10.42 -13.36
N GLN A 49 -1.03 -11.49 -14.13
CA GLN A 49 -1.71 -11.65 -15.43
C GLN A 49 -3.24 -11.58 -15.34
N ASN A 50 -3.81 -11.94 -14.20
CA ASN A 50 -5.25 -11.91 -13.93
C ASN A 50 -5.69 -10.71 -13.06
N THR A 51 -4.86 -9.67 -12.95
CA THR A 51 -5.21 -8.46 -12.20
C THR A 51 -6.24 -7.64 -12.97
N CYS A 52 -7.44 -7.50 -12.39
CA CYS A 52 -8.53 -6.69 -12.95
C CYS A 52 -8.69 -5.33 -12.27
N GLU A 53 -8.13 -5.17 -11.07
CA GLU A 53 -8.20 -3.96 -10.26
C GLU A 53 -6.78 -3.52 -9.88
N VAL A 54 -6.45 -2.25 -10.14
CA VAL A 54 -5.10 -1.70 -9.89
C VAL A 54 -5.22 -0.40 -9.13
N ALA A 55 -4.41 -0.24 -8.09
CA ALA A 55 -4.17 1.05 -7.46
C ALA A 55 -2.96 1.71 -8.11
N VAL A 56 -3.10 2.95 -8.56
CA VAL A 56 -2.04 3.74 -9.16
C VAL A 56 -1.64 4.86 -8.21
N VAL A 57 -0.33 5.01 -7.98
CA VAL A 57 0.23 6.11 -7.20
C VAL A 57 1.08 6.95 -8.13
N VAL A 58 0.80 8.26 -8.19
CA VAL A 58 1.61 9.24 -8.89
C VAL A 58 2.09 10.27 -7.89
N VAL A 59 3.40 10.51 -7.84
CA VAL A 59 4.02 11.50 -6.94
C VAL A 59 4.75 12.52 -7.80
N GLY A 60 4.46 13.79 -7.56
CA GLY A 60 5.10 14.91 -8.27
C GLY A 60 4.89 16.22 -7.53
N GLU A 61 5.72 17.21 -7.85
CA GLU A 61 5.69 18.54 -7.21
C GLU A 61 4.58 19.45 -7.74
N ASN A 62 4.15 19.21 -8.99
CA ASN A 62 3.10 19.98 -9.65
C ASN A 62 1.86 19.13 -9.89
N ARG A 63 0.72 19.61 -9.38
CA ARG A 63 -0.60 19.01 -9.56
C ARG A 63 -0.96 18.74 -11.02
N ASN A 64 -0.73 19.68 -11.93
CA ASN A 64 -1.08 19.52 -13.34
C ASN A 64 -0.28 18.37 -13.99
N GLY A 65 0.99 18.20 -13.59
CA GLY A 65 1.83 17.11 -14.06
C GLY A 65 1.38 15.75 -13.51
N VAL A 66 0.95 15.71 -12.25
CA VAL A 66 0.39 14.52 -11.61
C VAL A 66 -0.90 14.08 -12.31
N GLU A 67 -1.82 15.02 -12.55
CA GLU A 67 -3.10 14.75 -13.23
C GLU A 67 -2.88 14.28 -14.67
N SER A 68 -2.01 14.95 -15.43
CA SER A 68 -1.67 14.54 -16.81
C SER A 68 -1.02 13.15 -16.87
N THR A 69 -0.19 12.81 -15.88
CA THR A 69 0.43 11.48 -15.80
C THR A 69 -0.62 10.41 -15.50
N LEU A 70 -1.58 10.71 -14.61
CA LEU A 70 -2.68 9.80 -14.30
C LEU A 70 -3.53 9.51 -15.54
N ASP A 71 -3.84 10.53 -16.35
CA ASP A 71 -4.58 10.37 -17.61
C ASP A 71 -3.84 9.48 -18.61
N ASN A 72 -2.52 9.68 -18.75
CA ASN A 72 -1.68 8.83 -19.61
C ASN A 72 -1.68 7.37 -19.13
N VAL A 73 -1.60 7.13 -17.82
CA VAL A 73 -1.67 5.78 -17.26
C VAL A 73 -3.03 5.13 -17.55
N LEU A 74 -4.12 5.90 -17.43
CA LEU A 74 -5.46 5.40 -17.73
C LEU A 74 -5.59 4.95 -19.19
N MET A 75 -5.03 5.74 -20.13
CA MET A 75 -4.99 5.38 -21.55
C MET A 75 -4.18 4.10 -21.82
N VAL A 76 -3.03 3.95 -21.17
CA VAL A 76 -2.15 2.77 -21.35
C VAL A 76 -2.77 1.50 -20.77
N VAL A 77 -3.39 1.61 -19.60
CA VAL A 77 -4.01 0.45 -18.92
C VAL A 77 -5.34 0.07 -19.58
N GLY A 78 -5.99 0.99 -20.29
CA GLY A 78 -7.29 0.76 -20.93
C GLY A 78 -8.41 0.54 -19.91
N GLY A 79 -8.23 1.03 -18.68
CA GLY A 79 -9.15 0.87 -17.57
C GLY A 79 -10.13 2.03 -17.43
N LYS A 80 -10.97 1.96 -16.39
CA LYS A 80 -11.78 3.08 -15.90
C LYS A 80 -11.33 3.43 -14.49
N ARG A 81 -11.32 4.71 -14.14
CA ARG A 81 -11.05 5.14 -12.78
C ARG A 81 -12.24 4.78 -11.90
N ASP A 82 -11.97 4.04 -10.82
CA ASP A 82 -12.96 3.69 -9.81
C ASP A 82 -12.29 3.66 -8.43
N ASP A 83 -12.55 4.70 -7.63
CA ASP A 83 -11.91 4.85 -6.31
C ASP A 83 -12.44 3.79 -5.32
N LYS A 84 -13.55 3.10 -5.62
CA LYS A 84 -14.11 2.00 -4.82
C LYS A 84 -13.22 0.76 -4.79
N VAL A 85 -12.25 0.67 -5.70
CA VAL A 85 -11.25 -0.41 -5.70
C VAL A 85 -10.49 -0.48 -4.37
N LEU A 86 -10.38 0.63 -3.63
CA LEU A 86 -9.73 0.67 -2.32
C LEU A 86 -10.67 0.37 -1.13
N GLU A 87 -11.98 0.25 -1.36
CA GLU A 87 -12.93 -0.08 -0.30
C GLU A 87 -12.71 -1.50 0.24
N LEU A 88 -12.78 -1.66 1.56
CA LEU A 88 -12.60 -2.94 2.25
C LEU A 88 -13.91 -3.74 2.22
N THR A 89 -14.11 -4.50 1.15
CA THR A 89 -15.17 -5.53 1.12
C THR A 89 -14.83 -6.70 2.05
N PRO A 90 -15.81 -7.51 2.50
CA PRO A 90 -15.54 -8.67 3.34
C PRO A 90 -14.49 -9.63 2.76
N GLU A 91 -14.49 -9.83 1.44
CA GLU A 91 -13.49 -10.63 0.73
C GLU A 91 -12.09 -9.99 0.78
N LYS A 92 -12.01 -8.66 0.58
CA LYS A 92 -10.76 -7.91 0.70
C LYS A 92 -10.23 -7.94 2.12
N ILE A 93 -11.08 -7.81 3.14
CA ILE A 93 -10.70 -7.92 4.55
C ILE A 93 -10.05 -9.28 4.81
N ALA A 94 -10.68 -10.38 4.40
CA ALA A 94 -10.13 -11.72 4.58
C ALA A 94 -8.78 -11.89 3.86
N LYS A 95 -8.64 -11.32 2.66
CA LYS A 95 -7.38 -11.34 1.90
C LYS A 95 -6.29 -10.51 2.58
N VAL A 96 -6.60 -9.29 3.02
CA VAL A 96 -5.68 -8.40 3.73
C VAL A 96 -5.20 -9.06 5.02
N ARG A 97 -6.12 -9.61 5.82
CA ARG A 97 -5.78 -10.35 7.04
C ARG A 97 -4.78 -11.47 6.77
N ARG A 98 -5.05 -12.31 5.76
CA ARG A 98 -4.16 -13.40 5.39
C ARG A 98 -2.78 -12.92 4.94
N VAL A 99 -2.77 -11.88 4.10
CA VAL A 99 -1.57 -11.38 3.45
C VAL A 99 -0.66 -10.61 4.42
N PHE A 100 -1.23 -9.89 5.39
CA PHE A 100 -0.49 -9.21 6.46
C PHE A 100 -0.37 -10.05 7.74
N GLU A 101 -0.78 -11.32 7.69
CA GLU A 101 -0.72 -12.27 8.82
C GLU A 101 -1.40 -11.75 10.11
N ILE A 102 -2.51 -11.03 9.96
CA ILE A 102 -3.26 -10.43 11.07
C ILE A 102 -4.14 -11.49 11.75
N SER A 103 -3.81 -11.77 13.00
CA SER A 103 -4.52 -12.71 13.87
C SER A 103 -5.78 -12.13 14.50
N ASP A 104 -6.68 -13.01 14.99
CA ASP A 104 -7.86 -12.56 15.73
C ASP A 104 -7.48 -11.85 17.05
N ALA A 105 -6.42 -12.31 17.72
CA ALA A 105 -5.92 -11.70 18.95
C ALA A 105 -5.45 -10.24 18.74
N GLU A 106 -4.80 -9.94 17.61
CA GLU A 106 -4.43 -8.56 17.26
C GLU A 106 -5.66 -7.68 17.01
N ILE A 107 -6.68 -8.22 16.34
CA ILE A 107 -7.93 -7.50 16.08
C ILE A 107 -8.63 -7.19 17.40
N GLU A 108 -8.77 -8.19 18.28
CA GLU A 108 -9.37 -8.03 19.61
C GLU A 108 -8.63 -6.98 20.45
N ALA A 109 -7.30 -6.93 20.37
CA ALA A 109 -6.49 -5.97 21.09
C ALA A 109 -6.72 -4.51 20.66
N VAL A 110 -7.13 -4.28 19.41
CA VAL A 110 -7.37 -2.93 18.86
C VAL A 110 -8.86 -2.60 18.67
N ALA A 111 -9.77 -3.54 18.96
CA ALA A 111 -11.21 -3.47 18.70
C ALA A 111 -11.99 -2.47 19.60
N ASP A 112 -11.31 -1.58 20.31
CA ASP A 112 -11.88 -0.61 21.26
C ASP A 112 -12.90 0.36 20.61
N GLY A 113 -14.15 -0.11 20.44
CA GLY A 113 -15.24 0.60 19.76
C GLY A 113 -15.11 0.72 18.23
N LYS A 114 -14.08 0.11 17.63
CA LYS A 114 -13.78 0.21 16.19
C LYS A 114 -14.56 -0.80 15.37
N THR A 115 -14.86 -0.45 14.12
CA THR A 115 -15.30 -1.45 13.15
C THR A 115 -14.14 -2.38 12.79
N LEU A 116 -14.48 -3.54 12.22
CA LEU A 116 -13.46 -4.46 11.72
C LEU A 116 -12.58 -3.80 10.64
N GLU A 117 -13.16 -2.96 9.76
CA GLU A 117 -12.38 -2.26 8.74
C GLU A 117 -11.37 -1.29 9.34
N GLU A 118 -11.77 -0.56 10.39
CA GLU A 118 -10.90 0.38 11.10
C GLU A 118 -9.75 -0.35 11.80
N ALA A 119 -10.07 -1.42 12.55
CA ALA A 119 -9.07 -2.27 13.21
C ALA A 119 -8.02 -2.82 12.23
N ILE A 120 -8.48 -3.35 11.09
CA ILE A 120 -7.59 -3.87 10.04
C ILE A 120 -6.76 -2.76 9.40
N THR A 121 -7.36 -1.60 9.15
CA THR A 121 -6.65 -0.46 8.57
C THR A 121 -5.52 0.01 9.49
N ASP A 122 -5.78 0.12 10.79
CA ASP A 122 -4.78 0.52 11.78
C ASP A 122 -3.62 -0.48 11.87
N LEU A 123 -3.92 -1.78 11.96
CA LEU A 123 -2.90 -2.84 11.99
C LEU A 123 -2.04 -2.83 10.72
N VAL A 124 -2.64 -2.63 9.54
CA VAL A 124 -1.87 -2.49 8.29
C VAL A 124 -0.96 -1.25 8.34
N ILE A 125 -1.48 -0.10 8.79
CA ILE A 125 -0.67 1.13 8.91
C ILE A 125 0.48 0.94 9.90
N GLU A 126 0.24 0.24 11.01
CA GLU A 126 1.25 -0.12 11.98
C GLU A 126 2.37 -0.94 11.34
N ARG A 127 2.05 -2.00 10.59
CA ARG A 127 3.05 -2.81 9.86
C ARG A 127 3.87 -1.95 8.89
N VAL A 128 3.24 -1.02 8.18
CA VAL A 128 3.93 -0.07 7.28
C VAL A 128 4.85 0.88 8.05
N ALA A 129 4.45 1.30 9.24
CA ALA A 129 5.25 2.19 10.09
C ALA A 129 6.45 1.44 10.72
N LEU A 130 6.25 0.22 11.21
CA LEU A 130 7.28 -0.61 11.83
C LEU A 130 8.44 -0.92 10.87
N LEU A 131 8.15 -1.05 9.57
CA LEU A 131 9.19 -1.23 8.55
C LEU A 131 10.24 -0.10 8.56
N ALA A 132 9.85 1.13 8.94
CA ALA A 132 10.78 2.26 9.04
C ALA A 132 11.70 2.19 10.26
N THR A 133 11.31 1.46 11.31
CA THR A 133 12.04 1.39 12.58
C THR A 133 12.83 0.08 12.75
N GLU A 134 12.37 -1.01 12.14
CA GLU A 134 13.06 -2.30 12.15
C GLU A 134 14.21 -2.27 11.13
N ARG A 135 15.46 -2.15 11.62
CA ARG A 135 16.68 -2.13 10.79
C ARG A 135 17.37 -3.47 10.74
#